data_AF-A0A392Q813-F1
#
_entry.id   AF-A0A392Q813-F1
#
_cell.length_a   1.000
_cell.length_b   1.000
_cell.length_c   1.000
_cell.angle_alpha   90.00
_cell.angle_beta   90.00
_cell.angle_gamma   90.00
#
_symmetry.space_group_name_H-M   'P 1'
#
loop_
_entity.id
_entity.type
_entity.pdbx_description
1 polymer ?
#
loop_
_entity_poly.entity_id
_entity_poly.type
_entity_poly.pdbx_seq_one_letter_code
_entity_poly.pdbx_strand_id
1 'polypeptide(L)'
;MKATTQTPGEAGKNWFQGTADAVRQFTWVFEDAKNTNIENVLILAGDHLYRMDYMDLVQSHIDRNADITVSCAAVGDSRASDYGLVKVDSRGRIVQFSEKPKG
;
A
#
# COMPACT_ATOMS: atom_id res chain seq x y z
N MET A 1 5.49 2.74 -15.81
CA MET A 1 6.02 4.05 -15.39
C MET A 1 4.87 4.89 -14.86
N LYS A 2 4.79 5.14 -13.54
CA LYS A 2 3.94 6.23 -13.01
C LYS A 2 4.83 7.47 -12.94
N ALA A 3 4.76 8.31 -13.97
CA ALA A 3 5.44 9.59 -13.97
C ALA A 3 4.59 10.58 -13.17
N THR A 4 4.95 10.83 -11.92
CA THR A 4 4.59 12.09 -11.26
C THR A 4 5.56 13.12 -11.83
N THR A 5 5.13 13.85 -12.85
CA THR A 5 5.90 15.00 -13.36
C THR A 5 5.73 16.13 -12.35
N GLN A 6 6.74 16.35 -11.50
CA GLN A 6 6.77 17.54 -10.66
C GLN A 6 6.98 18.76 -11.55
N THR A 7 5.98 19.64 -11.63
CA THR A 7 6.13 20.97 -12.23
C THR A 7 7.00 21.83 -11.31
N PRO A 8 8.13 22.41 -11.74
CA PRO A 8 8.94 23.26 -10.87
C PRO A 8 8.17 24.52 -10.45
N GLY A 9 8.26 24.90 -9.17
CA GLY A 9 7.63 26.12 -8.61
C GLY A 9 6.83 25.85 -7.33
N GLU A 10 6.32 26.90 -6.68
CA GLU A 10 5.49 26.76 -5.47
C GLU A 10 4.24 25.89 -5.70
N ALA A 11 3.69 25.93 -6.92
CA ALA A 11 2.56 25.07 -7.32
C ALA A 11 2.92 23.57 -7.34
N GLY A 12 4.19 23.21 -7.58
CA GLY A 12 4.66 21.82 -7.54
C GLY A 12 4.82 21.26 -6.13
N LYS A 13 5.04 22.13 -5.13
CA LYS A 13 5.06 21.75 -3.71
C LYS A 13 3.70 21.36 -3.18
N ASN A 14 2.62 21.85 -3.80
CA ASN A 14 1.24 21.48 -3.47
C ASN A 14 0.83 20.15 -4.11
N TRP A 15 1.62 19.59 -5.02
CA TRP A 15 1.35 18.26 -5.60
C TRP A 15 1.84 17.16 -4.66
N PHE A 16 1.20 15.99 -4.71
CA PHE A 16 1.63 14.84 -3.91
C PHE A 16 3.03 14.40 -4.31
N GLN A 17 3.92 14.28 -3.33
CA GLN A 17 5.31 13.85 -3.53
C GLN A 17 5.45 12.31 -3.64
N GLY A 18 4.33 11.59 -3.54
CA GLY A 18 4.26 10.14 -3.63
C GLY A 18 2.95 9.62 -3.04
N THR A 19 2.71 8.31 -3.13
CA THR A 19 1.48 7.69 -2.61
C THR A 19 1.30 7.90 -1.10
N ALA A 20 2.38 7.76 -0.32
CA ALA A 20 2.34 8.00 1.12
C ALA A 20 2.10 9.48 1.46
N ASP A 21 2.65 10.40 0.66
CA ASP A 21 2.45 11.83 0.85
C ASP A 21 0.99 12.24 0.56
N ALA A 22 0.35 11.58 -0.41
CA ALA A 22 -1.07 11.76 -0.65
C ALA A 22 -1.90 11.42 0.59
N VAL A 23 -1.67 10.26 1.21
CA VAL A 23 -2.35 9.88 2.45
C VAL A 23 -2.06 10.89 3.57
N ARG A 24 -0.79 11.29 3.74
CA ARG A 24 -0.36 12.26 4.76
C ARG A 24 -1.06 13.61 4.61
N GLN A 25 -1.22 14.13 3.40
CA GLN A 25 -1.91 15.40 3.17
C GLN A 25 -3.40 15.36 3.55
N PHE A 26 -4.02 14.16 3.56
CA PHE A 26 -5.40 13.95 3.99
C PHE A 26 -5.54 13.45 5.44
N THR A 27 -4.52 13.61 6.30
CA THR A 27 -4.56 13.13 7.69
C THR A 27 -5.78 13.65 8.47
N TRP A 28 -6.22 14.87 8.18
CA TRP A 28 -7.41 15.48 8.77
C TRP A 28 -8.70 14.64 8.60
N VAL A 29 -8.77 13.78 7.56
CA VAL A 29 -9.90 12.87 7.36
C VAL A 29 -10.00 11.87 8.50
N PHE A 30 -8.86 11.42 9.05
CA PHE A 30 -8.84 10.49 10.18
C PHE A 30 -9.12 11.18 11.51
N GLU A 31 -8.91 12.50 11.58
CA GLU A 31 -9.13 13.32 12.79
C GLU A 31 -10.58 13.82 12.90
N ASP A 32 -11.40 13.67 11.85
CA ASP A 32 -12.83 14.01 11.91
C ASP A 32 -13.53 13.17 12.99
N ALA A 33 -14.34 13.83 13.83
CA ALA A 33 -15.10 13.20 14.90
C ALA A 33 -15.90 11.95 14.43
N LYS A 34 -16.38 11.96 13.18
CA LYS A 34 -17.11 10.83 12.58
C LYS A 34 -16.25 9.59 12.33
N ASN A 35 -14.94 9.78 12.17
CA ASN A 35 -13.97 8.75 11.83
C ASN A 35 -13.13 8.30 13.04
N THR A 36 -13.36 8.89 14.21
CA THR A 36 -12.63 8.57 15.45
C THR A 36 -12.75 7.12 15.92
N ASN A 37 -13.78 6.39 15.50
CA ASN A 37 -14.00 4.99 15.86
C ASN A 37 -13.59 4.01 14.74
N ILE A 38 -12.78 4.43 13.76
CA ILE A 38 -12.23 3.55 12.74
C ILE A 38 -11.01 2.82 13.32
N GLU A 39 -11.13 1.50 13.45
CA GLU A 39 -10.05 0.65 13.97
C GLU A 39 -9.06 0.21 12.88
N ASN A 40 -9.53 0.07 11.64
CA ASN A 40 -8.75 -0.48 10.53
C ASN A 40 -8.91 0.38 9.28
N VAL A 41 -7.79 0.68 8.60
CA VAL A 41 -7.77 1.45 7.36
C VAL A 41 -7.29 0.56 6.21
N LEU A 42 -8.12 0.43 5.16
CA LEU A 42 -7.80 -0.34 3.96
C LEU A 42 -7.32 0.61 2.85
N ILE A 43 -6.08 0.40 2.38
CA ILE A 43 -5.48 1.18 1.28
C ILE A 43 -5.53 0.36 0.00
N LEU A 44 -6.16 0.89 -1.06
CA LEU A 44 -6.36 0.21 -2.35
C LEU A 44 -5.71 0.97 -3.52
N ALA A 45 -5.13 0.22 -4.45
CA ALA A 45 -4.68 0.77 -5.73
C ALA A 45 -5.84 0.83 -6.72
N GLY A 46 -6.19 2.04 -7.18
CA GLY A 46 -7.32 2.27 -8.09
C GLY A 46 -7.08 1.92 -9.56
N ASP A 47 -5.88 1.47 -9.93
CA ASP A 47 -5.47 1.15 -11.30
C ASP A 47 -5.44 -0.35 -11.62
N HIS A 48 -5.91 -1.21 -10.71
CA HIS A 48 -6.01 -2.65 -10.93
C HIS A 48 -7.47 -3.09 -11.12
N LEU A 49 -7.73 -3.88 -12.16
CA LEU A 49 -9.01 -4.57 -12.33
C LEU A 49 -8.91 -5.98 -11.75
N TYR A 50 -9.61 -6.22 -10.64
CA TYR A 50 -9.64 -7.52 -9.97
C TYR A 50 -10.92 -7.68 -9.14
N ARG A 51 -11.16 -8.89 -8.65
CA ARG A 51 -12.21 -9.20 -7.68
C ARG A 51 -11.56 -9.87 -6.48
N MET A 52 -11.78 -9.32 -5.30
CA MET A 52 -11.29 -9.83 -4.02
C MET A 52 -12.36 -9.58 -2.95
N ASP A 53 -12.53 -10.53 -2.03
CA ASP A 53 -13.22 -10.27 -0.78
C ASP A 53 -12.24 -9.64 0.21
N TYR A 54 -12.47 -8.39 0.58
CA TYR A 54 -11.58 -7.68 1.51
C TYR A 54 -11.78 -8.14 2.96
N MET A 55 -12.91 -8.77 3.28
CA MET A 55 -13.16 -9.25 4.65
C MET A 55 -12.19 -10.36 5.04
N ASP A 56 -11.78 -11.21 4.10
CA ASP A 56 -10.76 -12.24 4.34
C ASP A 56 -9.41 -11.61 4.74
N LEU A 57 -9.04 -10.49 4.10
CA LEU A 57 -7.81 -9.76 4.39
C LEU A 57 -7.87 -9.09 5.77
N VAL A 58 -9.00 -8.44 6.08
CA VAL A 58 -9.24 -7.79 7.37
C VAL A 58 -9.29 -8.80 8.51
N GLN A 59 -9.95 -9.94 8.32
CA GLN A 59 -10.01 -10.99 9.32
C GLN A 59 -8.60 -11.56 9.58
N SER A 60 -7.82 -11.83 8.53
CA SER A 60 -6.43 -12.28 8.72
C SER A 60 -5.56 -11.23 9.42
N HIS A 61 -5.82 -9.94 9.25
CA HIS A 61 -5.11 -8.87 9.95
C HIS A 61 -5.40 -8.91 11.46
N ILE A 62 -6.68 -9.01 11.81
CA ILE A 62 -7.18 -9.10 13.19
C ILE A 62 -6.68 -10.38 13.87
N ASP A 63 -6.86 -11.54 13.24
CA ASP A 63 -6.50 -12.84 13.82
C ASP A 63 -5.01 -12.96 14.12
N ARG A 64 -4.17 -12.28 13.33
CA ARG A 64 -2.71 -12.28 13.48
C ARG A 64 -2.22 -11.15 14.40
N ASN A 65 -3.10 -10.24 14.82
CA ASN A 65 -2.77 -9.02 15.54
C ASN A 65 -1.57 -8.30 14.89
N ALA A 66 -1.63 -8.14 13.56
CA ALA A 66 -0.55 -7.57 12.78
C ALA A 66 -0.63 -6.04 12.76
N ASP A 67 0.50 -5.34 12.80
CA ASP A 67 0.49 -3.88 12.64
C ASP A 67 0.11 -3.46 11.21
N ILE A 68 0.55 -4.25 10.23
CA ILE A 68 0.30 -4.04 8.79
C ILE A 68 0.10 -5.40 8.13
N THR A 69 -0.88 -5.50 7.23
CA THR A 69 -1.08 -6.67 6.37
C THR A 69 -1.05 -6.26 4.91
N VAL A 70 -0.32 -7.01 4.10
CA VAL A 70 -0.15 -6.75 2.66
C VAL A 70 -0.67 -7.95 1.88
N SER A 71 -1.61 -7.72 0.96
CA SER A 71 -2.06 -8.73 0.02
C SER A 71 -1.05 -8.90 -1.10
N CYS A 72 -0.55 -10.12 -1.28
CA CYS A 72 0.48 -10.45 -2.27
C CYS A 72 -0.02 -11.57 -3.18
N ALA A 73 0.22 -11.42 -4.48
CA ALA A 73 -0.04 -12.47 -5.46
C ALA A 73 1.29 -13.10 -5.92
N ALA A 74 1.30 -14.41 -6.11
CA ALA A 74 2.44 -15.09 -6.71
C ALA A 74 2.58 -14.66 -8.17
N VAL A 75 3.78 -14.19 -8.53
CA VAL A 75 4.14 -13.82 -9.90
C VAL A 75 5.29 -14.71 -10.37
N GLY A 76 5.29 -15.09 -11.65
CA GLY A 76 6.41 -15.83 -12.23
C GLY A 76 7.66 -14.96 -12.35
N ASP A 77 8.82 -15.60 -12.31
CA ASP A 77 10.14 -14.94 -12.29
C ASP A 77 10.35 -13.92 -13.42
N SER A 78 9.77 -14.19 -14.60
CA SER A 78 9.90 -13.31 -15.78
C SER A 78 9.29 -11.91 -15.60
N ARG A 79 8.43 -11.71 -14.59
CA ARG A 79 7.78 -10.43 -14.29
C ARG A 79 8.19 -9.84 -12.94
N ALA A 80 9.09 -10.49 -12.20
CA ALA A 80 9.42 -10.12 -10.83
C ALA A 80 9.97 -8.69 -10.70
N SER A 81 10.69 -8.19 -11.70
CA SER A 81 11.29 -6.85 -11.73
C SER A 81 10.27 -5.70 -11.84
N ASP A 82 9.03 -5.97 -12.26
CA ASP A 82 7.97 -4.97 -12.38
C ASP A 82 7.27 -4.69 -11.04
N TYR A 83 7.48 -5.55 -10.03
CA TYR A 83 6.75 -5.56 -8.77
C TYR A 83 7.65 -5.31 -7.55
N GLY A 84 7.01 -5.00 -6.41
CA GLY A 84 7.65 -5.10 -5.11
C GLY A 84 7.66 -6.57 -4.67
N LEU A 85 8.84 -7.12 -4.45
CA LEU A 85 9.00 -8.49 -3.98
C LEU A 85 9.01 -8.51 -2.45
N VAL A 86 8.23 -9.42 -1.89
CA VAL A 86 8.24 -9.72 -0.46
C VAL A 86 8.83 -11.10 -0.23
N LYS A 87 9.64 -11.24 0.82
CA LYS A 87 10.04 -12.53 1.36
C LYS A 87 9.26 -12.76 2.64
N VAL A 88 8.65 -13.94 2.76
CA VAL A 88 7.88 -14.34 3.95
C VAL A 88 8.58 -15.49 4.69
N ASP A 89 8.46 -15.52 6.01
CA ASP A 89 8.84 -16.67 6.83
C ASP A 89 7.80 -17.80 6.77
N SER A 90 8.07 -18.93 7.44
CA SER A 90 7.16 -20.08 7.50
C SER A 90 5.81 -19.78 8.19
N ARG A 91 5.69 -18.65 8.89
CA ARG A 91 4.47 -18.18 9.55
C ARG A 91 3.72 -17.14 8.71
N GLY A 92 4.24 -16.81 7.53
CA GLY A 92 3.66 -15.83 6.61
C GLY A 92 3.97 -14.37 6.98
N ARG A 93 4.97 -14.12 7.84
CA ARG A 93 5.38 -12.73 8.16
C ARG A 93 6.39 -12.24 7.14
N ILE A 94 6.22 -10.99 6.70
CA ILE A 94 7.17 -10.33 5.81
C ILE A 94 8.47 -10.09 6.58
N VAL A 95 9.56 -10.70 6.11
CA VAL A 95 10.90 -10.54 6.68
C VAL A 95 11.78 -9.64 5.85
N GLN A 96 11.49 -9.50 4.55
CA GLN A 96 12.19 -8.59 3.64
C GLN A 96 11.23 -8.06 2.58
N PHE A 97 11.48 -6.83 2.14
CA PHE A 97 10.79 -6.18 1.04
C PHE A 97 11.83 -5.54 0.10
N SER A 98 11.65 -5.70 -1.20
CA SER A 98 12.49 -5.10 -2.24
C SER A 98 11.61 -4.51 -3.33
N GLU A 99 11.67 -3.19 -3.52
CA GLU A 99 10.91 -2.51 -4.55
C GLU A 99 11.67 -2.53 -5.88
N LYS A 100 11.13 -3.22 -6.89
CA LYS A 100 11.69 -3.32 -8.25
C LYS A 100 13.19 -3.66 -8.25
N PRO A 101 13.55 -4.86 -7.75
CA PRO A 101 14.94 -5.27 -7.74
C PRO A 101 15.48 -5.24 -9.17
N LYS A 102 16.55 -4.47 -9.36
CA LYS A 102 17.44 -4.63 -10.51
C LYS A 102 18.42 -5.71 -10.11
N GLY A 103 18.59 -6.72 -10.96
CA GLY A 103 19.44 -7.89 -10.71
C GLY A 103 20.82 -7.53 -10.20
#